data_AF-A0A8T1YBJ4-F1
#
_entry.id   AF-A0A8T1YBJ4-F1
#
_cell.length_a   1.000
_cell.length_b   1.000
_cell.length_c   1.000
_cell.angle_alpha   90.00
_cell.angle_beta   90.00
_cell.angle_gamma   90.00
#
_symmetry.space_group_name_H-M   'P 1'
#
loop_
_entity.id
_entity.type
_entity.pdbx_description
1 polymer ?
#
loop_
_entity_poly.entity_id
_entity_poly.type
_entity_poly.pdbx_seq_one_letter_code
_entity_poly.pdbx_strand_id
1 'polypeptide(L)'
;MANNSSLEASPSEPPLFLEVFCEVSGKEYRFTTGTKAKFAVSVINKKLGSLKPRVVFIEAAKDGEEPISFGDDACLVNYGLGWKLKTVVDSDFPGTEKNNLQQQFPSVISMVISLTLLVTS
;
A
#
# COMPACT_ATOMS: atom_id res chain seq x y z
N MET A 1 -40.15 29.77 9.18
CA MET A 1 -39.37 29.05 8.17
C MET A 1 -38.05 29.77 7.98
N ALA A 2 -36.96 29.25 8.53
CA ALA A 2 -35.62 29.69 8.18
C ALA A 2 -35.02 28.66 7.21
N ASN A 3 -34.58 29.17 6.09
CA ASN A 3 -34.07 28.54 4.89
C ASN A 3 -32.80 27.71 5.13
N ASN A 4 -32.90 26.41 4.83
CA ASN A 4 -31.78 25.51 4.62
C ASN A 4 -30.93 26.03 3.44
N SER A 5 -29.75 26.59 3.73
CA SER A 5 -28.70 26.74 2.72
C SER A 5 -27.74 25.56 2.87
N SER A 6 -28.10 24.48 2.17
CA SER A 6 -27.26 23.31 1.97
C SER A 6 -25.95 23.75 1.31
N LEU A 7 -24.84 23.54 2.00
CA LEU A 7 -23.50 23.66 1.43
C LEU A 7 -23.32 22.50 0.43
N GLU A 8 -23.84 22.66 -0.78
CA GLU A 8 -23.52 21.80 -1.92
C GLU A 8 -22.02 21.98 -2.22
N ALA A 9 -21.22 21.04 -1.72
CA ALA A 9 -19.83 20.90 -2.11
C ALA A 9 -19.79 20.55 -3.60
N SER A 10 -19.32 21.49 -4.41
CA SER A 10 -18.98 21.26 -5.81
C SER A 10 -18.11 20.00 -5.96
N PRO A 11 -18.30 19.15 -6.99
CA PRO A 11 -17.45 18.00 -7.20
C PRO A 11 -16.03 18.52 -7.48
N SER A 12 -15.16 18.44 -6.46
CA SER A 12 -13.76 18.80 -6.59
C SER A 12 -13.17 17.96 -7.73
N GLU A 13 -12.57 18.59 -8.74
CA GLU A 13 -11.80 17.89 -9.76
C GLU A 13 -10.91 16.82 -9.09
N PRO A 14 -10.85 15.58 -9.63
CA PRO A 14 -10.02 14.56 -9.05
C PRO A 14 -8.59 15.12 -8.93
N PRO A 15 -7.91 14.94 -7.79
CA PRO A 15 -6.59 15.50 -7.60
C PRO A 15 -5.69 15.04 -8.74
N LEU A 16 -5.03 16.00 -9.41
CA LEU A 16 -4.20 15.77 -10.60
C LEU A 16 -2.98 14.87 -10.32
N PHE A 17 -2.71 14.62 -9.04
CA PHE A 17 -1.62 13.81 -8.55
C PHE A 17 -2.04 13.01 -7.31
N LEU A 18 -1.29 11.93 -7.09
CA LEU A 18 -1.38 11.05 -5.92
C LEU A 18 -0.21 11.36 -4.99
N GLU A 19 -0.46 11.40 -3.70
CA GLU A 19 0.56 11.55 -2.65
C GLU A 19 0.82 10.20 -2.01
N VAL A 20 2.10 9.84 -1.90
CA VAL A 20 2.59 8.62 -1.26
C VAL A 20 3.50 9.03 -0.10
N PHE A 21 3.07 8.70 1.11
CA PHE A 21 3.84 8.97 2.32
C PHE A 21 4.97 7.94 2.46
N CYS A 22 6.19 8.42 2.64
CA CYS A 22 7.34 7.56 2.88
C CYS A 22 7.84 7.69 4.31
N GLU A 23 7.59 6.65 5.11
CA GLU A 23 7.99 6.59 6.52
C GLU A 23 9.50 6.79 6.72
N VAL A 24 10.35 6.23 5.83
CA VAL A 24 11.81 6.35 5.91
C VAL A 24 12.29 7.80 5.84
N SER A 25 11.64 8.60 5.00
CA SER A 25 12.04 10.01 4.80
C SER A 25 11.16 11.01 5.56
N GLY A 26 10.02 10.57 6.10
CA GLY A 26 9.00 11.44 6.69
C GLY A 26 8.39 12.43 5.69
N LYS A 27 8.38 12.11 4.39
CA LYS A 27 7.95 13.01 3.31
C LYS A 27 6.88 12.38 2.43
N GLU A 28 6.08 13.26 1.83
CA GLU A 28 5.14 12.93 0.77
C GLU A 28 5.82 13.02 -0.61
N TYR A 29 5.62 12.01 -1.44
CA TYR A 29 6.04 12.01 -2.85
C TYR A 29 4.82 12.08 -3.76
N ARG A 30 4.87 13.00 -4.74
CA ARG A 30 3.78 13.22 -5.69
C ARG A 30 4.00 12.48 -7.00
N PHE A 31 2.98 11.78 -7.47
CA PHE A 31 2.95 11.03 -8.73
C PHE A 31 1.71 11.38 -9.55
N THR A 32 1.75 11.24 -10.87
CA THR A 32 0.54 11.38 -11.68
C THR A 32 -0.38 10.18 -11.47
N THR A 33 -1.69 10.38 -11.61
CA THR A 33 -2.65 9.28 -11.63
C THR A 33 -2.28 8.26 -12.71
N GLY A 34 -2.42 6.96 -12.40
CA GLY A 34 -2.05 5.88 -13.33
C GLY A 34 -0.56 5.49 -13.31
N THR A 35 0.26 6.13 -12.47
CA THR A 35 1.65 5.70 -12.27
C THR A 35 1.71 4.27 -11.74
N LYS A 36 2.55 3.41 -12.33
CA LYS A 36 2.78 2.05 -11.84
C LYS A 36 3.51 2.06 -10.50
N ALA A 37 3.10 1.17 -9.58
CA ALA A 37 3.69 1.08 -8.24
C ALA A 37 5.21 0.85 -8.27
N LYS A 38 5.69 -0.06 -9.13
CA LYS A 38 7.14 -0.32 -9.27
C LYS A 38 7.93 0.94 -9.65
N PHE A 39 7.38 1.76 -10.55
CA PHE A 39 8.02 3.01 -10.94
C PHE A 39 8.08 3.99 -9.77
N ALA A 40 6.98 4.14 -9.03
CA ALA A 40 6.93 5.00 -7.86
C ALA A 40 7.95 4.57 -6.78
N VAL A 41 8.00 3.27 -6.46
CA VAL A 41 9.00 2.68 -5.55
C VAL A 41 10.43 2.99 -6.01
N SER A 42 10.73 2.81 -7.30
CA SER A 42 12.05 3.12 -7.87
C SER A 42 12.42 4.60 -7.69
N VAL A 43 11.47 5.52 -7.95
CA VAL A 43 11.70 6.96 -7.77
C VAL A 43 11.94 7.30 -6.31
N ILE A 44 11.16 6.75 -5.38
CA ILE A 44 11.32 6.98 -3.94
C ILE A 44 12.67 6.45 -3.48
N ASN A 45 13.02 5.19 -3.79
CA ASN A 45 14.30 4.60 -3.40
C ASN A 45 15.50 5.38 -3.98
N LYS A 46 15.39 5.89 -5.22
CA LYS A 46 16.40 6.77 -5.81
C LYS A 46 16.55 8.07 -5.01
N LYS A 47 15.43 8.69 -4.60
CA LYS A 47 15.43 9.92 -3.79
C LYS A 47 15.89 9.71 -2.35
N LEU A 48 15.70 8.51 -1.80
CA LEU A 48 16.24 8.11 -0.51
C LEU A 48 17.79 8.03 -0.52
N GLY A 49 18.43 7.89 -1.69
CA GLY A 49 19.89 7.84 -1.78
C GLY A 49 20.43 6.65 -1.00
N SER A 50 21.26 6.90 0.02
CA SER A 50 21.84 5.86 0.89
C SER A 50 21.01 5.56 2.15
N LEU A 51 19.85 6.19 2.34
CA LEU A 51 18.99 5.94 3.49
C LEU A 51 18.44 4.52 3.47
N LYS A 52 18.33 3.92 4.66
CA LYS A 52 17.75 2.60 4.94
C LYS A 52 16.64 2.75 5.98
N PRO A 53 15.65 1.84 6.03
CA PRO A 53 15.45 0.70 5.13
C PRO A 53 14.99 1.10 3.72
N ARG A 54 14.98 0.15 2.78
CA ARG A 54 14.48 0.37 1.41
C ARG A 54 12.98 0.13 1.36
N VAL A 55 12.31 0.89 0.49
CA VAL A 55 10.89 0.68 0.18
C VAL A 55 10.76 -0.56 -0.68
N VAL A 56 9.86 -1.46 -0.30
CA VAL A 56 9.56 -2.71 -1.01
C VAL A 56 8.36 -2.50 -1.93
N PHE A 57 7.26 -1.99 -1.38
CA PHE A 57 6.03 -1.74 -2.13
C PHE A 57 5.27 -0.54 -1.55
N ILE A 58 4.16 -0.20 -2.19
CA ILE A 58 3.23 0.83 -1.74
C ILE A 58 1.92 0.15 -1.39
N GLU A 59 1.27 0.61 -0.34
CA GLU A 59 -0.08 0.19 0.06
C GLU A 59 -0.99 1.41 0.24
N ALA A 60 -2.30 1.20 0.13
CA ALA A 60 -3.29 2.13 0.63
C ALA A 60 -3.72 1.67 2.01
N ALA A 61 -3.60 2.53 3.01
CA ALA A 61 -4.00 2.23 4.38
C ALA A 61 -5.11 3.18 4.84
N LYS A 62 -6.01 2.65 5.66
CA LYS A 62 -7.07 3.39 6.35
C LYS A 62 -7.22 2.84 7.76
N ASP A 63 -7.48 3.72 8.72
CA ASP A 63 -7.58 3.33 10.11
C ASP A 63 -8.74 2.34 10.34
N GLY A 64 -8.45 1.24 11.06
CA GLY A 64 -9.38 0.15 11.31
C GLY A 64 -9.70 -0.76 10.11
N GLU A 65 -9.05 -0.57 8.96
CA GLU A 65 -9.24 -1.41 7.76
C GLU A 65 -7.94 -2.09 7.31
N GLU A 66 -8.08 -3.25 6.65
CA GLU A 66 -6.95 -3.99 6.09
C GLU A 66 -6.30 -3.20 4.93
N PRO A 67 -4.96 -3.00 4.94
CA PRO A 67 -4.27 -2.29 3.87
C PRO A 67 -4.38 -2.99 2.51
N ILE A 68 -4.46 -2.19 1.45
CA ILE A 68 -4.49 -2.68 0.07
C ILE A 68 -3.09 -2.57 -0.52
N SER A 69 -2.44 -3.71 -0.74
CA SER A 69 -1.09 -3.76 -1.35
C SER A 69 -1.14 -3.59 -2.87
N PHE A 70 -0.27 -2.73 -3.42
CA PHE A 70 -0.12 -2.57 -4.87
C PHE A 70 1.02 -3.45 -5.39
N GLY A 71 0.70 -4.39 -6.28
CA GLY A 71 1.71 -5.16 -7.01
C GLY A 71 2.48 -4.29 -8.02
N ASP A 72 3.64 -4.78 -8.49
CA ASP A 72 4.57 -4.05 -9.36
C ASP A 72 3.91 -3.34 -10.56
N ASP A 73 3.00 -4.04 -11.25
CA ASP A 73 2.31 -3.55 -12.45
C ASP A 73 0.99 -2.82 -12.17
N ALA A 74 0.56 -2.79 -10.91
CA ALA A 74 -0.65 -2.09 -10.52
C ALA A 74 -0.44 -0.57 -10.62
N CYS A 75 -1.44 0.12 -11.15
CA CYS A 75 -1.50 1.57 -11.12
C CYS A 75 -1.85 2.03 -9.70
N LEU A 76 -1.19 3.09 -9.23
CA LEU A 76 -1.59 3.77 -8.01
C LEU A 76 -2.97 4.42 -8.21
N VAL A 77 -3.83 4.25 -7.22
CA VAL A 77 -5.21 4.74 -7.22
C VAL A 77 -5.52 5.37 -5.87
N ASN A 78 -6.28 6.46 -5.87
CA ASN A 78 -6.85 7.04 -4.66
C ASN A 78 -8.19 6.35 -4.35
N TYR A 79 -8.29 5.68 -3.21
CA TYR A 79 -9.52 5.02 -2.75
C TYR A 79 -10.51 5.96 -2.04
N GLY A 80 -10.21 7.26 -1.97
CA GLY A 80 -11.09 8.28 -1.43
C GLY A 80 -10.90 8.52 0.07
N LEU A 81 -11.96 9.04 0.71
CA LEU A 81 -11.89 9.57 2.07
C LEU A 81 -11.33 8.54 3.08
N GLY A 82 -10.29 8.95 3.80
CA GLY A 82 -9.65 8.14 4.85
C GLY A 82 -8.55 7.21 4.37
N TRP A 83 -8.47 6.94 3.06
CA TRP A 83 -7.37 6.16 2.49
C TRP A 83 -6.16 7.03 2.22
N LYS A 84 -4.98 6.53 2.60
CA LYS A 84 -3.69 7.18 2.32
C LYS A 84 -2.73 6.18 1.71
N LEU A 85 -2.04 6.59 0.64
CA LEU A 85 -0.97 5.77 0.09
C LEU A 85 0.28 5.94 0.94
N LYS A 86 0.91 4.83 1.32
CA LYS A 86 2.14 4.82 2.10
C LYS A 86 3.11 3.76 1.58
N THR A 87 4.40 3.97 1.84
CA THR A 87 5.44 3.00 1.52
C THR A 87 5.53 1.94 2.60
N VAL A 88 5.69 0.69 2.19
CA VAL A 88 6.12 -0.41 3.08
C VAL A 88 7.61 -0.65 2.87
N VAL A 89 8.32 -0.84 3.97
CA VAL A 89 9.78 -0.99 4.00
C VAL A 89 10.18 -2.38 4.42
N ASP A 90 11.34 -2.81 3.96
CA ASP A 90 11.97 -4.04 4.42
C ASP A 90 12.62 -3.75 5.78
N SER A 91 11.78 -3.65 6.81
CA SER A 91 12.26 -3.77 8.18
C SER A 91 12.24 -5.26 8.46
N ASP A 92 13.38 -5.85 8.80
CA ASP A 92 13.48 -7.24 9.23
C ASP A 92 12.26 -7.56 10.10
N PHE A 93 11.34 -8.38 9.56
CA PHE A 93 10.25 -8.93 10.35
C PHE A 93 10.91 -9.52 11.61
N PRO A 94 10.53 -9.16 12.83
CA PRO A 94 11.04 -9.83 14.02
C PRO A 94 10.54 -11.27 13.97
N GLY A 95 11.34 -12.14 13.39
CA GLY A 95 11.01 -13.52 13.08
C GLY A 95 11.30 -13.87 11.63
N THR A 96 12.59 -14.02 11.27
CA THR A 96 13.12 -15.28 10.74
C THR A 96 14.63 -15.09 10.51
N GLU A 97 15.42 -15.81 11.29
CA GLU A 97 16.84 -15.99 11.01
C GLU A 97 17.00 -16.65 9.64
N LYS A 98 17.70 -15.95 8.73
CA LYS A 98 18.48 -16.46 7.59
C LYS A 98 18.15 -17.88 7.12
N ASN A 99 17.38 -17.97 6.04
CA ASN A 99 17.56 -19.03 5.06
C ASN A 99 17.03 -18.59 3.70
N ASN A 100 17.93 -18.61 2.72
CA ASN A 100 17.67 -18.48 1.30
C ASN A 100 16.52 -19.40 0.88
N LEU A 101 15.32 -18.86 0.67
CA LEU A 101 14.29 -19.51 -0.15
C LEU A 101 13.57 -18.46 -0.98
N GLN A 102 13.34 -18.86 -2.23
CA GLN A 102 12.84 -18.08 -3.34
C GLN A 102 11.55 -17.34 -3.01
N GLN A 103 11.41 -16.14 -3.57
CA GLN A 103 10.17 -15.35 -3.58
C GLN A 103 8.99 -16.21 -4.03
N GLN A 104 8.20 -16.68 -3.07
CA GLN A 104 6.97 -17.40 -3.33
C GLN A 104 5.80 -16.45 -3.08
N PHE A 105 5.22 -15.94 -4.16
CA PHE A 105 3.88 -15.35 -4.13
C PHE A 105 2.90 -16.38 -3.53
N PRO A 106 1.94 -15.99 -2.67
CA PRO A 106 1.06 -16.95 -2.03
C PRO A 106 0.15 -17.59 -3.06
N SER A 107 0.41 -18.86 -3.38
CA SER A 107 -0.50 -19.73 -4.13
C SER A 107 -1.57 -20.27 -3.18
N VAL A 108 -2.82 -20.22 -3.62
CA VAL A 108 -4.10 -20.44 -2.92
C VAL A 108 -4.31 -21.85 -2.32
N ILE A 109 -3.24 -22.64 -2.19
CA ILE A 109 -3.29 -24.08 -1.89
C ILE A 109 -3.43 -24.35 -0.37
N SER A 110 -3.32 -23.33 0.49
CA SER A 110 -3.35 -23.52 1.95
C SER A 110 -4.71 -23.92 2.53
N MET A 111 -5.81 -23.92 1.76
CA MET A 111 -7.14 -24.21 2.30
C MET A 111 -7.51 -25.71 2.33
N VAL A 112 -6.77 -26.60 1.67
CA VAL A 112 -7.16 -28.02 1.58
C VAL A 112 -6.64 -28.90 2.72
N ILE A 113 -5.67 -28.43 3.52
CA ILE A 113 -5.01 -29.27 4.53
C ILE A 113 -5.71 -29.19 5.90
N SER A 114 -6.44 -28.11 6.17
CA SER A 114 -7.16 -27.96 7.45
C SER A 114 -8.44 -28.80 7.56
N LEU A 115 -9.01 -29.30 6.46
CA LEU A 115 -10.27 -30.05 6.51
C LEU A 115 -10.09 -31.56 6.79
N THR A 116 -8.90 -32.12 6.59
CA THR A 116 -8.65 -33.55 6.81
C THR A 116 -8.37 -33.92 8.28
N LEU A 117 -8.10 -32.95 9.16
CA LEU A 117 -7.76 -33.21 10.57
C LEU A 117 -8.97 -33.27 11.53
N LEU A 118 -10.19 -32.98 11.06
CA LEU A 118 -11.40 -32.99 11.91
C LEU A 118 -12.19 -34.31 11.88
N VAL A 119 -11.70 -35.36 11.20
CA VAL A 119 -12.44 -36.63 11.05
C VAL A 119 -11.88 -37.79 11.88
N THR A 120 -10.87 -37.55 12.72
CA THR A 120 -10.36 -38.57 13.63
C THR A 120 -10.10 -37.97 15.01
N SER A 121 -11.15 -37.83 15.82
CA SER A 121 -11.02 -37.82 17.28
C SER A 121 -12.29 -38.34 17.94
#